data_AF-A0A829WY57-F1
#
_entry.id   AF-A0A829WY57-F1
#
_cell.length_a   1.000
_cell.length_b   1.000
_cell.length_c   1.000
_cell.angle_alpha   90.00
_cell.angle_beta   90.00
_cell.angle_gamma   90.00
#
_symmetry.space_group_name_H-M   'P 1'
#
loop_
_entity.id
_entity.type
_entity.pdbx_description
1 polymer ?
#
loop_
_entity_poly.entity_id
_entity_poly.type
_entity_poly.pdbx_seq_one_letter_code
_entity_poly.pdbx_strand_id
1 'polypeptide(L)'
;MTGGQDAGRDAGGEGGMDSGRPVVPPSTPDLRLRAERPKVVRLSRYVVWGLAGTAMIGIGLALGYALQNSGRQGAAPAVQESDARPSADGLDALPKDYTGVPKLGPPLPGDLGKPILKAQQEGRAGPVSGMGGHRAEQEVAAAIASKLFVQTRDGGRQDNELPIVVPATGGNATAAQSGANDRQAANRAFLAGEPDRLTVSLDRLTPPASPYVIQAGTVIAGALSTQVSSDLPGQLIGHVTQNVYDSPTGRYLLIP
;
A
#
# COMPACT_ATOMS: atom_id res chain seq x y z
N MET A 1 83.97 -67.87 34.28
CA MET A 1 83.36 -67.36 35.53
C MET A 1 83.34 -65.85 35.36
N THR A 2 82.27 -65.18 34.95
CA THR A 2 80.88 -65.05 35.45
C THR A 2 80.01 -64.75 34.20
N GLY A 3 78.79 -65.23 33.99
CA GLY A 3 77.63 -65.39 34.87
C GLY A 3 76.50 -64.58 34.22
N GLY A 4 75.50 -65.24 33.63
CA GLY A 4 74.42 -64.61 32.86
C GLY A 4 73.15 -64.28 33.66
N GLN A 5 72.22 -63.56 33.03
CA GLN A 5 70.76 -63.52 33.27
C GLN A 5 70.13 -62.65 32.15
N ASP A 6 69.24 -63.19 31.30
CA ASP A 6 67.76 -63.15 31.38
C ASP A 6 67.16 -61.74 31.19
N ALA A 7 66.00 -61.50 30.57
CA ALA A 7 65.08 -62.22 29.69
C ALA A 7 63.97 -61.19 29.33
N GLY A 8 63.40 -61.28 28.13
CA GLY A 8 62.00 -61.00 27.76
C GLY A 8 61.28 -59.68 28.11
N ARG A 9 60.79 -58.97 27.08
CA ARG A 9 59.51 -58.21 26.94
C ARG A 9 59.43 -57.71 25.49
N ASP A 10 58.32 -57.64 24.75
CA ASP A 10 56.94 -58.05 24.91
C ASP A 10 56.31 -58.05 23.50
N ALA A 11 55.30 -58.88 23.31
CA ALA A 11 54.40 -58.89 22.16
C ALA A 11 53.39 -57.73 22.21
N GLY A 12 52.82 -57.38 21.05
CA GLY A 12 51.46 -56.85 20.98
C GLY A 12 51.30 -55.61 20.11
N GLY A 13 50.31 -55.67 19.21
CA GLY A 13 49.61 -54.47 18.76
C GLY A 13 49.37 -54.38 17.26
N GLU A 14 48.50 -55.24 16.72
CA GLU A 14 47.69 -54.86 15.56
C GLU A 14 46.87 -53.61 15.91
N GLY A 15 46.88 -52.61 15.04
CA GLY A 15 46.10 -51.38 15.21
C GLY A 15 45.82 -50.78 13.85
N GLY A 16 44.66 -51.14 13.29
CA GLY A 16 44.16 -50.59 12.03
C GLY A 16 44.05 -49.06 12.08
N MET A 17 44.60 -48.41 11.06
CA MET A 17 44.37 -47.00 10.80
C MET A 17 43.23 -46.88 9.77
N ASP A 18 42.00 -46.90 10.29
CA ASP A 18 40.86 -46.29 9.61
C ASP A 18 40.78 -44.81 10.00
N SER A 19 40.33 -44.01 9.04
CA SER A 19 39.70 -42.70 9.18
C SER A 19 40.54 -41.49 9.58
N GLY A 20 40.98 -40.77 8.54
CA GLY A 20 41.40 -39.36 8.63
C GLY A 20 40.82 -38.54 7.47
N ARG A 21 39.50 -38.57 7.25
CA ARG A 21 38.85 -37.61 6.34
C ARG A 21 38.90 -36.23 6.99
N PRO A 22 39.41 -35.18 6.33
CA PRO A 22 39.38 -33.83 6.88
C PRO A 22 37.92 -33.37 6.98
N VAL A 23 37.48 -33.09 8.20
CA VAL A 23 36.19 -32.46 8.48
C VAL A 23 36.25 -31.03 7.94
N VAL A 24 35.50 -30.78 6.86
CA VAL A 24 35.25 -29.43 6.37
C VAL A 24 34.32 -28.75 7.39
N PRO A 25 34.69 -27.61 7.99
CA PRO A 25 33.81 -26.92 8.92
C PRO A 25 32.53 -26.45 8.20
N PRO A 26 31.35 -26.50 8.86
CA PRO A 26 30.13 -25.95 8.29
C PRO A 26 30.33 -24.45 8.03
N SER A 27 30.04 -24.04 6.79
CA SER A 27 30.05 -22.65 6.36
C SER A 27 29.19 -21.81 7.28
N THR A 28 29.83 -20.93 8.06
CA THR A 28 29.15 -19.93 8.88
C THR A 28 28.32 -19.02 7.97
N PRO A 29 27.04 -18.75 8.26
CA PRO A 29 26.28 -17.77 7.52
C PRO A 29 26.98 -16.40 7.64
N ASP A 30 27.29 -15.79 6.50
CA ASP A 30 27.92 -14.47 6.40
C ASP A 30 26.91 -13.41 6.87
N LEU A 31 26.97 -13.06 8.15
CA LEU A 31 26.08 -12.10 8.84
C LEU A 31 26.40 -10.65 8.43
N ARG A 32 26.52 -10.39 7.13
CA ARG A 32 26.73 -9.06 6.59
C ARG A 32 25.44 -8.26 6.72
N LEU A 33 25.46 -7.27 7.62
CA LEU A 33 24.46 -6.19 7.71
C LEU A 33 24.46 -5.25 6.49
N ARG A 34 25.17 -5.64 5.42
CA ARG A 34 25.19 -4.91 4.16
C ARG A 34 24.36 -5.70 3.18
N ALA A 35 23.25 -5.11 2.71
CA ALA A 35 22.55 -5.61 1.54
C ALA A 35 23.58 -5.87 0.43
N GLU A 36 23.59 -7.09 -0.11
CA GLU A 36 24.50 -7.45 -1.20
C GLU A 36 24.28 -6.43 -2.32
N ARG A 37 25.34 -5.65 -2.63
CA ARG A 37 25.21 -4.53 -3.56
C ARG A 37 24.78 -5.11 -4.90
N PRO A 38 23.66 -4.65 -5.50
CA PRO A 38 23.19 -5.20 -6.76
C PRO A 38 24.33 -5.14 -7.78
N LYS A 39 24.65 -6.30 -8.37
CA LYS A 39 25.72 -6.41 -9.36
C LYS A 39 25.33 -5.54 -10.55
N VAL A 40 26.08 -4.46 -10.78
CA VAL A 40 25.85 -3.56 -11.91
C VAL A 40 26.22 -4.32 -13.18
N VAL A 41 25.21 -4.80 -13.90
CA VAL A 41 25.41 -5.46 -15.20
C VAL A 41 25.79 -4.37 -16.20
N ARG A 42 27.06 -4.35 -16.60
CA ARG A 42 27.52 -3.45 -17.66
C ARG A 42 27.03 -4.01 -18.99
N LEU A 43 25.94 -3.45 -19.50
CA LEU A 43 25.42 -3.84 -20.80
C LEU A 43 26.40 -3.36 -21.89
N SER A 44 26.87 -4.28 -22.72
CA SER A 44 27.75 -3.94 -23.84
C SER A 44 26.98 -3.06 -24.82
N ARG A 45 27.55 -1.92 -25.19
CA ARG A 45 26.98 -1.03 -26.22
C ARG A 45 26.62 -1.78 -27.49
N TYR A 46 27.42 -2.78 -27.88
CA TYR A 46 27.16 -3.58 -29.07
C TYR A 46 25.92 -4.47 -28.95
N VAL A 47 25.60 -4.94 -27.74
CA VAL A 47 24.37 -5.71 -27.49
C VAL A 47 23.14 -4.81 -27.58
N VAL A 48 23.23 -3.58 -27.05
CA VAL A 48 22.16 -2.57 -27.18
C VAL A 48 21.92 -2.22 -28.65
N TRP A 49 22.98 -1.91 -29.40
CA TRP A 49 22.90 -1.63 -30.82
C TRP A 49 22.39 -2.83 -31.63
N GLY A 50 22.79 -4.05 -31.27
CA GLY A 50 22.33 -5.27 -31.92
C GLY A 50 20.84 -5.53 -31.73
N LEU A 51 20.33 -5.41 -30.50
CA LEU A 51 18.89 -5.56 -30.22
C LEU A 51 18.07 -4.47 -30.88
N ALA A 52 18.51 -3.20 -30.81
CA ALA A 52 17.82 -2.09 -31.45
C ALA A 52 17.76 -2.24 -32.98
N GLY A 53 18.88 -2.64 -33.61
CA GLY A 53 18.94 -2.90 -35.04
C GLY A 53 18.02 -4.05 -35.47
N THR A 54 18.02 -5.15 -34.71
CA THR A 54 17.15 -6.31 -34.99
C THR A 54 15.67 -5.94 -34.87
N ALA A 55 15.30 -5.16 -33.85
CA ALA A 55 13.93 -4.68 -33.69
C ALA A 55 13.49 -3.77 -34.85
N MET A 56 14.35 -2.84 -35.29
CA MET A 56 14.07 -1.95 -36.43
C MET A 56 13.90 -2.71 -37.74
N ILE A 57 14.74 -3.73 -37.99
CA ILE A 57 14.60 -4.60 -39.16
C ILE A 57 13.27 -5.36 -39.11
N GLY A 58 12.90 -5.91 -37.95
CA GLY A 58 11.63 -6.60 -37.76
C GLY A 58 10.42 -5.72 -38.06
N ILE A 59 10.42 -4.48 -37.55
CA ILE A 59 9.36 -3.49 -37.81
C ILE A 59 9.32 -3.11 -39.29
N GLY A 60 10.48 -2.88 -39.92
CA GLY A 60 10.56 -2.55 -41.34
C GLY A 60 10.04 -3.66 -42.24
N LEU A 61 10.39 -4.92 -41.94
CA LEU A 61 9.87 -6.09 -42.67
C LEU A 61 8.37 -6.27 -42.46
N ALA A 62 7.87 -6.11 -41.24
CA ALA A 62 6.44 -6.20 -40.94
C ALA A 62 5.63 -5.12 -41.68
N LEU A 63 6.13 -3.88 -41.69
CA LEU A 63 5.46 -2.76 -42.37
C LEU A 63 5.50 -2.93 -43.89
N GLY A 64 6.64 -3.36 -44.45
CA GLY A 64 6.77 -3.68 -45.88
C GLY A 64 5.81 -4.78 -46.30
N TYR A 65 5.71 -5.85 -45.51
CA TYR A 65 4.76 -6.94 -45.76
C TYR A 65 3.30 -6.50 -45.69
N ALA A 66 2.93 -5.69 -44.69
CA ALA A 66 1.57 -5.16 -44.52
C ALA A 66 1.16 -4.27 -45.71
N LEU A 67 2.05 -3.39 -46.17
CA LEU A 67 1.78 -2.48 -47.28
C LEU A 67 1.73 -3.20 -48.63
N GLN A 68 2.57 -4.22 -48.84
CA GLN A 68 2.54 -5.01 -50.07
C GLN A 68 1.23 -5.78 -50.24
N ASN A 69 0.60 -6.21 -49.12
CA ASN A 69 -0.65 -6.98 -49.13
C ASN A 69 -1.92 -6.10 -49.07
N SER A 70 -1.80 -4.78 -48.88
CA SER A 70 -2.95 -3.87 -48.82
C SER A 70 -3.60 -3.58 -50.18
N GLY A 71 -2.99 -4.04 -51.29
CA GLY A 71 -3.51 -3.87 -52.64
C GLY A 71 -4.64 -4.83 -53.06
N ARG A 72 -5.05 -5.79 -52.20
CA ARG A 72 -6.10 -6.76 -52.53
C ARG A 72 -6.94 -7.16 -51.32
N GLN A 73 -7.68 -6.22 -50.74
CA GLN A 73 -8.84 -6.54 -49.92
C GLN A 73 -10.03 -5.74 -50.44
N GLY A 74 -10.78 -6.38 -51.32
CA GLY A 74 -12.12 -5.93 -51.69
C GLY A 74 -13.00 -5.84 -50.44
N ALA A 75 -13.94 -4.91 -50.48
CA ALA A 75 -14.88 -4.58 -49.42
C ALA A 75 -15.36 -5.80 -48.63
N ALA A 76 -14.95 -5.89 -47.36
CA ALA A 76 -15.58 -6.76 -46.38
C ALA A 76 -16.70 -5.97 -45.67
N PRO A 77 -17.86 -6.59 -45.41
CA PRO A 77 -19.03 -5.90 -44.87
C PRO A 77 -18.78 -5.44 -43.43
N ALA A 78 -19.25 -4.23 -43.14
CA ALA A 78 -19.23 -3.64 -41.82
C ALA A 78 -19.95 -4.55 -40.82
N VAL A 79 -19.17 -5.11 -39.89
CA VAL A 79 -19.69 -5.70 -38.66
C VAL A 79 -19.35 -4.72 -37.54
N GLN A 80 -20.37 -4.42 -36.74
CA GLN A 80 -20.39 -3.40 -35.69
C GLN A 80 -19.18 -3.49 -34.75
N GLU A 81 -18.38 -2.42 -34.73
CA GLU A 81 -17.54 -2.07 -33.58
C GLU A 81 -18.07 -0.77 -33.01
N SER A 82 -18.68 -0.90 -31.84
CA SER A 82 -19.19 0.17 -31.01
C SER A 82 -18.01 0.85 -30.32
N ASP A 83 -17.42 1.89 -30.92
CA ASP A 83 -16.66 2.86 -30.14
C ASP A 83 -16.83 4.26 -30.73
N ALA A 84 -17.90 4.89 -30.26
CA ALA A 84 -18.31 6.22 -30.58
C ALA A 84 -17.31 7.23 -30.03
N ARG A 85 -16.38 7.68 -30.87
CA ARG A 85 -15.92 9.06 -30.75
C ARG A 85 -17.15 9.95 -31.00
N PRO A 86 -17.55 10.83 -30.07
CA PRO A 86 -18.65 11.76 -30.33
C PRO A 86 -18.12 12.84 -31.28
N SER A 87 -18.02 12.51 -32.55
CA SER A 87 -17.82 13.50 -33.61
C SER A 87 -19.10 14.32 -33.72
N ALA A 88 -18.96 15.64 -33.77
CA ALA A 88 -20.04 16.63 -33.73
C ALA A 88 -21.07 16.54 -34.88
N ASP A 89 -20.91 15.63 -35.83
CA ASP A 89 -21.86 15.34 -36.94
C ASP A 89 -23.23 14.83 -36.45
N GLY A 90 -23.35 14.37 -35.21
CA GLY A 90 -24.63 13.94 -34.63
C GLY A 90 -25.63 15.07 -34.34
N LEU A 91 -25.21 16.34 -34.37
CA LEU A 91 -26.08 17.48 -34.06
C LEU A 91 -26.96 17.89 -35.25
N ASP A 92 -26.53 17.62 -36.48
CA ASP A 92 -27.30 17.93 -37.70
C ASP A 92 -28.40 16.89 -37.97
N ALA A 93 -28.31 15.73 -37.32
CA ALA A 93 -29.30 14.66 -37.38
C ALA A 93 -30.45 14.83 -36.36
N LEU A 94 -30.41 15.85 -35.52
CA LEU A 94 -31.46 16.09 -34.53
C LEU A 94 -32.66 16.82 -35.17
N PRO A 95 -33.91 16.47 -34.83
CA PRO A 95 -35.09 17.20 -35.30
C PRO A 95 -34.97 18.69 -34.96
N LYS A 96 -34.98 19.55 -35.99
CA LYS A 96 -34.82 21.01 -35.84
C LYS A 96 -35.96 21.64 -35.04
N ASP A 97 -37.12 21.00 -35.01
CA ASP A 97 -38.29 21.47 -34.29
C ASP A 97 -39.03 20.29 -33.61
N TYR A 98 -39.22 20.40 -32.28
CA TYR A 98 -40.04 19.48 -31.48
C TYR A 98 -41.54 19.81 -31.58
N THR A 99 -41.99 20.43 -32.67
CA THR A 99 -43.39 20.81 -32.88
C THR A 99 -44.29 19.64 -33.31
N GLY A 100 -43.68 18.52 -33.71
CA GLY A 100 -44.34 17.27 -34.09
C GLY A 100 -44.58 16.29 -32.95
N VAL A 101 -44.67 16.73 -31.68
CA VAL A 101 -45.00 15.81 -30.57
C VAL A 101 -46.42 15.26 -30.78
N PRO A 102 -46.61 13.93 -30.76
CA PRO A 102 -47.95 13.36 -30.79
C PRO A 102 -48.78 13.97 -29.67
N LYS A 103 -49.91 14.59 -30.04
CA LYS A 103 -50.82 15.18 -29.06
C LYS A 103 -51.31 14.07 -28.15
N LEU A 104 -50.95 14.18 -26.86
CA LEU A 104 -51.42 13.25 -25.85
C LEU A 104 -52.95 13.21 -25.88
N GLY A 105 -53.52 12.02 -25.71
CA GLY A 105 -54.97 11.83 -25.71
C GLY A 105 -55.69 12.65 -24.63
N PRO A 106 -57.03 12.65 -24.64
CA PRO A 106 -57.79 13.30 -23.57
C PRO A 106 -57.33 12.78 -22.20
N PRO A 107 -57.28 13.67 -21.17
CA PRO A 107 -56.78 13.28 -19.85
C PRO A 107 -57.64 12.17 -19.26
N LEU A 108 -56.99 11.24 -18.56
CA LEU A 108 -57.71 10.20 -17.83
C LEU A 108 -58.59 10.84 -16.75
N PRO A 109 -59.78 10.26 -16.47
CA PRO A 109 -60.60 10.69 -15.33
C PRO A 109 -59.76 10.59 -14.04
N GLY A 110 -59.49 11.73 -13.38
CA GLY A 110 -58.66 11.81 -12.18
C GLY A 110 -57.23 12.34 -12.38
N ASP A 111 -56.84 12.75 -13.59
CA ASP A 111 -55.53 13.36 -13.85
C ASP A 111 -55.37 14.74 -13.16
N LEU A 112 -54.33 14.89 -12.35
CA LEU A 112 -53.97 16.13 -11.64
C LEU A 112 -53.08 17.07 -12.47
N GLY A 113 -52.70 16.70 -13.69
CA GLY A 113 -51.77 17.47 -14.52
C GLY A 113 -52.23 18.91 -14.81
N LYS A 114 -53.50 19.11 -15.20
CA LYS A 114 -54.03 20.46 -15.49
C LYS A 114 -54.14 21.35 -14.23
N PRO A 115 -54.67 20.88 -13.08
CA PRO A 115 -54.62 21.61 -11.83
C PRO A 115 -53.21 21.99 -11.39
N ILE A 116 -52.24 21.07 -11.50
CA ILE A 116 -50.84 21.30 -11.10
C ILE A 116 -50.18 22.33 -12.02
N LEU A 117 -50.36 22.21 -13.33
CA LEU A 117 -49.84 23.19 -14.30
C LEU A 117 -50.45 24.58 -14.07
N LYS A 118 -51.76 24.64 -13.80
CA LYS A 118 -52.45 25.89 -13.48
C LYS A 118 -51.93 26.50 -12.17
N ALA A 119 -51.74 25.69 -11.13
CA ALA A 119 -51.15 26.15 -9.87
C ALA A 119 -49.72 26.65 -10.03
N GLN A 120 -48.95 26.07 -10.96
CA GLN A 120 -47.58 26.50 -11.27
C GLN A 120 -47.56 27.81 -12.08
N GLN A 121 -48.45 27.96 -13.07
CA GLN A 121 -48.60 29.20 -13.83
C GLN A 121 -49.14 30.35 -12.97
N GLU A 122 -49.99 30.04 -11.99
CA GLU A 122 -50.50 31.00 -11.00
C GLU A 122 -49.49 31.27 -9.86
N GLY A 123 -48.30 30.67 -9.89
CA GLY A 123 -47.27 30.85 -8.85
C GLY A 123 -47.66 30.30 -7.47
N ARG A 124 -48.73 29.50 -7.38
CA ARG A 124 -49.21 28.85 -6.16
C ARG A 124 -48.46 27.56 -5.82
N ALA A 125 -47.75 26.97 -6.78
CA ALA A 125 -46.82 25.86 -6.55
C ALA A 125 -45.47 26.42 -6.07
N GLY A 126 -45.40 26.83 -4.80
CA GLY A 126 -44.14 27.24 -4.17
C GLY A 126 -43.20 26.04 -3.95
N PRO A 127 -41.88 26.27 -3.79
CA PRO A 127 -40.97 25.22 -3.36
C PRO A 127 -41.49 24.67 -2.02
N VAL A 128 -41.42 23.35 -1.86
CA VAL A 128 -41.75 22.68 -0.61
C VAL A 128 -40.72 23.14 0.43
N SER A 129 -40.99 24.27 1.08
CA SER A 129 -40.17 24.83 2.14
C SER A 129 -40.33 23.93 3.36
N GLY A 130 -39.37 23.03 3.55
CA GLY A 130 -39.32 22.25 4.78
C GLY A 130 -38.41 21.05 4.74
N MET A 131 -37.15 21.16 4.29
CA MET A 131 -36.03 20.32 4.76
C MET A 131 -34.71 20.73 4.06
N GLY A 132 -34.13 21.90 4.33
CA GLY A 132 -32.83 22.20 3.69
C GLY A 132 -32.18 23.54 3.97
N GLY A 133 -32.96 24.61 4.21
CA GLY A 133 -32.39 25.95 4.41
C GLY A 133 -31.55 26.08 5.67
N HIS A 134 -32.01 25.51 6.78
CA HIS A 134 -31.35 25.61 8.09
C HIS A 134 -30.12 24.70 8.23
N ARG A 135 -30.00 23.63 7.42
CA ARG A 135 -28.84 22.73 7.45
C ARG A 135 -27.65 23.31 6.70
N ALA A 136 -27.90 23.88 5.52
CA ALA A 136 -26.85 24.52 4.73
C ALA A 136 -26.26 25.74 5.48
N GLU A 137 -27.09 26.53 6.15
CA GLU A 137 -26.62 27.64 6.98
C GLU A 137 -25.86 27.17 8.23
N GLN A 138 -26.28 26.08 8.87
CA GLN A 138 -25.55 25.47 9.99
C GLN A 138 -24.19 24.88 9.59
N GLU A 139 -24.10 24.23 8.42
CA GLU A 139 -22.85 23.69 7.91
C GLU A 139 -21.84 24.79 7.58
N VAL A 140 -22.29 25.91 7.01
CA VAL A 140 -21.43 27.08 6.74
C VAL A 140 -20.98 27.76 8.04
N ALA A 141 -21.88 27.92 9.03
CA ALA A 141 -21.51 28.48 10.33
C ALA A 141 -20.51 27.59 11.10
N ALA A 142 -20.67 26.27 11.03
CA ALA A 142 -19.76 25.30 11.66
C ALA A 142 -18.38 25.28 10.98
N ALA A 143 -18.31 25.43 9.65
CA ALA A 143 -17.06 25.53 8.91
C ALA A 143 -16.28 26.81 9.27
N ILE A 144 -16.97 27.96 9.35
CA ILE A 144 -16.36 29.25 9.72
C ILE A 144 -15.91 29.25 11.19
N ALA A 145 -16.66 28.60 12.08
CA ALA A 145 -16.31 28.49 13.50
C ALA A 145 -15.23 27.44 13.80
N SER A 146 -14.88 26.59 12.83
CA SER A 146 -13.88 25.54 13.04
C SER A 146 -12.46 26.14 13.09
N LYS A 147 -11.89 26.21 14.30
CA LYS A 147 -10.49 26.57 14.55
C LYS A 147 -9.54 25.39 14.27
N LEU A 148 -9.63 24.80 13.08
CA LEU A 148 -8.63 23.85 12.59
C LEU A 148 -7.89 24.54 11.44
N PHE A 149 -6.57 24.66 11.56
CA PHE A 149 -5.64 25.35 10.65
C PHE A 149 -5.37 26.84 10.89
N VAL A 150 -4.80 27.17 12.06
CA VAL A 150 -3.61 28.05 12.12
C VAL A 150 -2.69 27.55 13.25
N GLN A 151 -1.80 26.61 12.94
CA GLN A 151 -0.54 26.42 13.65
C GLN A 151 0.56 26.17 12.61
N THR A 152 0.99 27.26 11.98
CA THR A 152 2.25 27.33 11.26
C THR A 152 2.82 28.73 11.50
N ARG A 153 3.68 28.84 12.54
CA ARG A 153 4.78 29.80 12.80
C ARG A 153 4.47 31.30 12.57
N ASP A 154 4.76 32.22 13.49
CA ASP A 154 6.06 32.45 14.12
C ASP A 154 5.94 33.46 15.29
N GLY A 155 6.87 33.39 16.25
CA GLY A 155 7.32 34.55 17.03
C GLY A 155 6.51 35.00 18.27
N GLY A 156 6.93 34.51 19.44
CA GLY A 156 6.96 35.34 20.65
C GLY A 156 6.08 34.90 21.83
N ARG A 157 6.76 34.40 22.87
CA ARG A 157 6.47 34.65 24.30
C ARG A 157 5.00 34.59 24.76
N GLN A 158 4.63 33.50 25.44
CA GLN A 158 4.29 33.45 26.89
C GLN A 158 3.43 32.21 27.19
N ASP A 159 4.00 31.36 28.05
CA ASP A 159 3.36 30.62 29.15
C ASP A 159 1.86 30.29 29.03
N ASN A 160 1.53 29.04 28.68
CA ASN A 160 0.67 28.14 29.48
C ASN A 160 0.57 26.76 28.80
N GLU A 161 1.36 25.77 29.22
CA GLU A 161 1.20 24.37 28.76
C GLU A 161 0.29 23.59 29.72
N LEU A 162 -0.80 23.03 29.17
CA LEU A 162 -1.58 21.94 29.78
C LEU A 162 -1.07 20.60 29.20
N PRO A 163 -0.95 19.53 30.01
CA PRO A 163 -0.20 18.34 29.63
C PRO A 163 -0.97 17.42 28.67
N ILE A 164 -0.28 16.96 27.63
CA ILE A 164 -0.67 15.85 26.74
C ILE A 164 -0.44 14.53 27.50
N VAL A 165 -1.49 13.73 27.67
CA VAL A 165 -1.42 12.39 28.24
C VAL A 165 -1.13 11.38 27.13
N VAL A 166 0.02 10.72 27.22
CA VAL A 166 0.42 9.58 26.38
C VAL A 166 0.26 8.31 27.22
N PRO A 167 -0.37 7.23 26.73
CA PRO A 167 -0.45 5.99 27.49
C PRO A 167 0.89 5.24 27.37
N ALA A 168 1.65 5.20 28.47
CA ALA A 168 2.84 4.38 28.58
C ALA A 168 2.47 3.00 29.16
N THR A 169 2.72 1.95 28.38
CA THR A 169 2.64 0.56 28.82
C THR A 169 3.90 0.23 29.63
N GLY A 170 3.71 -0.16 30.89
CA GLY A 170 4.65 -0.99 31.64
C GLY A 170 5.89 -0.31 32.22
N GLY A 171 5.77 0.16 33.46
CA GLY A 171 6.90 0.52 34.31
C GLY A 171 6.48 1.52 35.38
N ASN A 172 6.38 1.08 36.62
CA ASN A 172 6.01 1.92 37.77
C ASN A 172 6.86 3.19 37.82
N ALA A 173 6.27 4.32 37.43
CA ALA A 173 6.79 5.64 37.74
C ALA A 173 5.64 6.47 38.32
N THR A 174 5.61 6.51 39.65
CA THR A 174 4.84 7.49 40.42
C THR A 174 5.26 8.89 39.95
N ALA A 175 4.43 9.52 39.12
CA ALA A 175 4.65 10.88 38.66
C ALA A 175 4.38 11.85 39.83
N ALA A 176 5.38 12.04 40.68
CA ALA A 176 5.43 13.18 41.59
C ALA A 176 5.78 14.42 40.75
N GLN A 177 4.90 15.41 40.82
CA GLN A 177 5.14 16.76 40.32
C GLN A 177 6.34 17.34 41.06
N SER A 178 7.48 17.30 40.39
CA SER A 178 8.77 17.66 40.94
C SER A 178 9.29 18.83 40.10
N GLY A 179 9.59 19.95 40.77
CA GLY A 179 9.78 21.27 40.17
C GLY A 179 10.89 21.33 39.13
N ALA A 180 11.07 22.47 38.46
CA ALA A 180 12.12 22.66 37.44
C ALA A 180 13.53 22.22 37.89
N ASN A 181 13.80 22.24 39.20
CA ASN A 181 15.04 21.74 39.82
C ASN A 181 15.23 20.23 39.71
N ASP A 182 14.15 19.44 39.76
CA ASP A 182 14.19 17.98 39.65
C ASP A 182 14.40 17.54 38.20
N ARG A 183 13.89 18.30 37.22
CA ARG A 183 14.24 18.10 35.80
C ARG A 183 15.72 18.38 35.54
N GLN A 184 16.27 19.43 36.16
CA GLN A 184 17.70 19.75 36.06
C GLN A 184 18.56 18.68 36.76
N ALA A 185 18.09 18.08 37.85
CA ALA A 185 18.75 16.97 38.52
C ALA A 185 18.70 15.68 37.69
N ALA A 186 17.55 15.35 37.11
CA ALA A 186 17.38 14.21 36.21
C ALA A 186 18.24 14.34 34.94
N ASN A 187 18.31 15.52 34.33
CA ASN A 187 19.18 15.77 33.17
C ASN A 187 20.67 15.61 33.52
N ARG A 188 21.10 16.09 34.70
CA ARG A 188 22.47 15.88 35.17
C ARG A 188 22.77 14.42 35.49
N ALA A 189 21.81 13.69 36.07
CA ALA A 189 21.93 12.26 36.32
C ALA A 189 22.00 11.44 35.02
N PHE A 190 21.29 11.86 33.97
CA PHE A 190 21.37 11.24 32.64
C PHE A 190 22.74 11.48 31.98
N LEU A 191 23.28 12.69 32.07
CA LEU A 191 24.62 13.01 31.55
C LEU A 191 25.76 12.36 32.36
N ALA A 192 25.54 12.13 33.66
CA ALA A 192 26.48 11.44 34.53
C ALA A 192 26.33 9.91 34.53
N GLY A 193 25.26 9.39 33.93
CA GLY A 193 25.04 7.96 33.78
C GLY A 193 26.06 7.36 32.81
N GLU A 194 26.64 6.22 33.19
CA GLU A 194 27.50 5.44 32.32
C GLU A 194 26.74 5.11 31.03
N PRO A 195 27.24 5.47 29.83
CA PRO A 195 26.55 5.14 28.58
C PRO A 195 26.37 3.63 28.49
N ASP A 196 25.17 3.20 28.09
CA ASP A 196 24.84 1.79 27.93
C ASP A 196 25.88 1.12 27.00
N ARG A 197 26.74 0.29 27.59
CA ARG A 197 27.86 -0.38 26.90
C ARG A 197 27.42 -1.61 26.12
N LEU A 198 26.12 -1.89 26.06
CA LEU A 198 25.54 -2.92 25.21
C LEU A 198 25.55 -2.45 23.74
N THR A 199 26.74 -2.30 23.17
CA THR A 199 26.95 -2.00 21.73
C THR A 199 26.49 -3.15 20.83
N VAL A 200 26.15 -4.29 21.41
CA VAL A 200 25.64 -5.47 20.73
C VAL A 200 24.29 -5.81 21.33
N SER A 201 23.26 -5.87 20.48
CA SER A 201 21.98 -6.43 20.89
C SER A 201 22.19 -7.87 21.37
N LEU A 202 21.78 -8.16 22.60
CA LEU A 202 21.75 -9.53 23.11
C LEU A 202 20.72 -10.39 22.36
N ASP A 203 19.79 -9.73 21.68
CA ASP A 203 18.74 -10.38 20.93
C ASP A 203 19.30 -11.09 19.69
N ARG A 204 18.83 -12.31 19.47
CA ARG A 204 19.29 -13.18 18.37
C ARG A 204 18.21 -13.20 17.31
N LEU A 205 18.60 -13.02 16.05
CA LEU A 205 17.70 -13.24 14.92
C LEU A 205 17.23 -14.69 14.95
N THR A 206 15.96 -14.86 15.30
CA THR A 206 15.31 -16.17 15.28
C THR A 206 14.75 -16.36 13.87
N PRO A 207 15.05 -17.48 13.20
CA PRO A 207 14.44 -17.77 11.91
C PRO A 207 12.91 -17.84 12.08
N PRO A 208 12.13 -17.36 11.08
CA PRO A 208 10.68 -17.41 11.16
C PRO A 208 10.21 -18.85 11.38
N ALA A 209 9.22 -19.02 12.26
CA ALA A 209 8.70 -20.34 12.66
C ALA A 209 8.12 -21.14 11.48
N SER A 210 7.74 -20.46 10.38
CA SER A 210 7.29 -21.10 9.16
C SER A 210 7.70 -20.27 7.93
N PRO A 211 7.82 -20.92 6.74
CA PRO A 211 8.07 -20.24 5.47
C PRO A 211 6.82 -19.55 4.88
N TYR A 212 5.68 -19.58 5.58
CA TYR A 212 4.41 -18.99 5.14
C TYR A 212 4.01 -17.87 6.10
N VAL A 213 4.60 -16.69 5.92
CA VAL A 213 4.44 -15.58 6.86
C VAL A 213 4.14 -14.28 6.14
N ILE A 214 3.22 -13.52 6.71
CA ILE A 214 2.98 -12.13 6.32
C ILE A 214 3.70 -11.27 7.35
N GLN A 215 4.77 -10.61 6.93
CA GLN A 215 5.51 -9.70 7.81
C GLN A 215 4.79 -8.35 7.95
N ALA A 216 5.07 -7.66 9.06
CA ALA A 216 4.59 -6.32 9.30
C ALA A 216 5.01 -5.37 8.15
N GLY A 217 4.10 -4.46 7.78
CA GLY A 217 4.28 -3.57 6.62
C GLY A 217 3.71 -4.11 5.31
N THR A 218 3.30 -5.38 5.26
CA THR A 218 2.54 -5.91 4.11
C THR A 218 1.15 -5.26 4.05
N VAL A 219 0.76 -4.78 2.86
CA VAL A 219 -0.55 -4.17 2.63
C VAL A 219 -1.55 -5.24 2.22
N ILE A 220 -2.67 -5.34 2.94
CA ILE A 220 -3.81 -6.21 2.60
C ILE A 220 -4.92 -5.33 2.05
N ALA A 221 -5.15 -5.38 0.74
CA ALA A 221 -6.21 -4.62 0.09
C ALA A 221 -7.57 -5.23 0.42
N GLY A 222 -8.51 -4.41 0.88
CA GLY A 222 -9.85 -4.85 1.24
C GLY A 222 -10.91 -3.78 1.03
N ALA A 223 -12.17 -4.22 0.99
CA ALA A 223 -13.35 -3.39 0.91
C ALA A 223 -14.20 -3.61 2.18
N LEU A 224 -14.65 -2.51 2.79
CA LEU A 224 -15.48 -2.56 3.99
C LEU A 224 -16.93 -2.87 3.61
N SER A 225 -17.54 -3.80 4.34
CA SER A 225 -18.98 -4.07 4.27
C SER A 225 -19.78 -3.15 5.20
N THR A 226 -19.12 -2.59 6.22
CA THR A 226 -19.71 -1.68 7.20
C THR A 226 -19.32 -0.23 6.92
N GLN A 227 -20.21 0.70 7.26
CA GLN A 227 -19.89 2.12 7.25
C GLN A 227 -18.87 2.46 8.35
N VAL A 228 -17.95 3.38 8.08
CA VAL A 228 -17.00 3.89 9.06
C VAL A 228 -17.66 5.06 9.82
N SER A 229 -17.74 4.94 11.15
CA SER A 229 -18.09 6.03 12.07
C SER A 229 -17.13 6.01 13.25
N SER A 230 -16.65 7.19 13.64
CA SER A 230 -15.76 7.37 14.79
C SER A 230 -16.49 7.78 16.06
N ASP A 231 -17.80 8.03 15.97
CA ASP A 231 -18.60 8.55 17.10
C ASP A 231 -18.88 7.49 18.16
N LEU A 232 -18.93 6.22 17.75
CA LEU A 232 -19.16 5.09 18.64
C LEU A 232 -18.12 3.99 18.37
N PRO A 233 -17.47 3.44 19.42
CA PRO A 233 -16.59 2.29 19.24
C PRO A 233 -17.40 1.10 18.73
N GLY A 234 -16.89 0.45 17.69
CA GLY A 234 -17.55 -0.70 17.06
C GLY A 234 -16.57 -1.51 16.22
N GLN A 235 -17.01 -2.69 15.79
CA GLN A 235 -16.23 -3.55 14.90
C GLN A 235 -16.50 -3.17 13.45
N LEU A 236 -15.42 -3.09 12.66
CA LEU A 236 -15.50 -2.96 11.22
C LEU A 236 -15.32 -4.34 10.58
N ILE A 237 -16.15 -4.64 9.57
CA ILE A 237 -16.13 -5.91 8.85
C ILE A 237 -15.91 -5.60 7.37
N GLY A 238 -15.07 -6.38 6.70
CA GLY A 238 -14.74 -6.20 5.30
C GLY A 238 -14.21 -7.48 4.67
N HIS A 239 -14.09 -7.45 3.35
CA HIS A 239 -13.58 -8.53 2.55
C HIS A 239 -12.25 -8.14 1.91
N VAL A 240 -11.35 -9.10 1.79
CA VAL A 240 -10.11 -8.94 1.05
C VAL A 240 -10.45 -8.93 -0.44
N THR A 241 -9.89 -7.97 -1.19
CA THR A 241 -10.21 -7.78 -2.61
C THR A 241 -9.11 -8.29 -3.54
N GLN A 242 -7.95 -8.66 -2.97
CA GLN A 242 -6.81 -9.14 -3.72
C GLN A 242 -6.11 -10.27 -2.95
N ASN A 243 -5.72 -11.30 -3.69
CA ASN A 243 -4.88 -12.39 -3.21
C ASN A 243 -3.62 -11.86 -2.50
N VAL A 244 -3.42 -12.26 -1.25
CA VAL A 244 -2.24 -11.89 -0.45
C VAL A 244 -1.27 -13.06 -0.40
N TYR A 245 -0.05 -12.81 -0.84
CA TYR A 245 1.02 -13.78 -0.89
C TYR A 245 1.98 -13.64 0.30
N ASP A 246 2.72 -14.70 0.59
CA ASP A 246 3.82 -14.76 1.55
C ASP A 246 4.83 -13.60 1.34
N SER A 247 5.22 -12.89 2.40
CA SER A 247 6.03 -11.66 2.26
C SER A 247 7.52 -11.90 1.93
N PRO A 248 8.20 -12.96 2.43
CA PRO A 248 9.58 -13.25 2.06
C PRO A 248 9.76 -13.70 0.60
N THR A 249 8.82 -14.49 0.06
CA THR A 249 8.98 -15.08 -1.28
C THR A 249 7.99 -14.57 -2.33
N GLY A 250 6.81 -14.11 -1.94
CA GLY A 250 5.73 -13.71 -2.85
C GLY A 250 5.11 -14.87 -3.64
N ARG A 251 5.42 -16.13 -3.29
CA ARG A 251 5.06 -17.30 -4.12
C ARG A 251 3.81 -18.04 -3.66
N TYR A 252 3.54 -18.04 -2.36
CA TYR A 252 2.47 -18.83 -1.76
C TYR A 252 1.29 -17.92 -1.43
N LEU A 253 0.10 -18.27 -1.94
CA LEU A 253 -1.14 -17.59 -1.61
C LEU A 253 -1.55 -17.96 -0.18
N LEU A 254 -1.66 -16.96 0.70
CA LEU A 254 -2.01 -17.16 2.11
C LEU A 254 -3.43 -16.69 2.42
N ILE A 255 -3.86 -15.59 1.82
CA ILE A 255 -5.22 -15.06 1.97
C ILE A 255 -5.83 -14.89 0.57
N PRO A 256 -6.87 -15.67 0.23
CA PRO A 256 -7.60 -15.53 -1.04
C PRO A 256 -8.55 -14.33 -1.02
#